data_AF-A0A830DQT2-F1
#
_entry.id   AF-A0A830DQT2-F1
#
_cell.length_a   1.000
_cell.length_b   1.000
_cell.length_c   1.000
_cell.angle_alpha   90.00
_cell.angle_beta   90.00
_cell.angle_gamma   90.00
#
_symmetry.space_group_name_H-M   'P 1'
#
loop_
_entity.id
_entity.type
_entity.pdbx_description
1 polymer ?
#
loop_
_entity_poly.entity_id
_entity_poly.type
_entity_poly.pdbx_seq_one_letter_code
_entity_poly.pdbx_strand_id
1 'polypeptide(L)'
;MSGRKQGDSAVYAAAQGREFLRGALRDKSNEYIREFAGMIDDPDVLNFLNRYCSIYEERGKNFLETHVGRHVVRSAATSMADRAYREGNVSQLQGMVGLTNQKRDGSEAIVEAAKRLADEGAIYLVLGPPGAGKTAFALDVARVFGSLTGGTVLANVAWDGADRVTTSSGSMLDAMGSTDGQVLQLIDEAGQSLTSRGAEAAITDEFVKSLKYVRKKEDGDTYAKRGSVLLIGHTRKDTAAEIRRLASGAFVKPTRNDPGRVVFLDSEGGADSFEEAAEFTGVTDTREKYDEHEASHFSVTLDGGDDDQDDSPDPNQIRWESAVATVIKACKPWDEENGMSYPDAAELVSFGDSWVGNRVREWKRGDHRDIVSSPESDFE
;
A
#
# COMPACT_ATOMS: atom_id res chain seq x y z
N MET A 1 -28.97 14.31 10.48
CA MET A 1 -27.91 13.79 9.58
C MET A 1 -27.04 12.82 10.36
N SER A 2 -27.30 11.53 10.27
CA SER A 2 -26.45 10.46 10.82
C SER A 2 -26.73 9.21 9.97
N GLY A 3 -25.88 8.97 8.96
CA GLY A 3 -26.12 7.95 7.94
C GLY A 3 -24.88 7.14 7.56
N ARG A 4 -23.78 7.22 8.31
CA ARG A 4 -22.48 6.65 7.90
C ARG A 4 -21.85 5.63 8.86
N LYS A 5 -22.61 5.10 9.83
CA LYS A 5 -22.15 4.06 10.77
C LYS A 5 -22.88 2.71 10.64
N GLN A 6 -23.78 2.58 9.66
CA GLN A 6 -24.70 1.44 9.60
C GLN A 6 -24.20 0.28 8.72
N GLY A 7 -23.26 0.53 7.79
CA GLY A 7 -22.71 -0.45 6.85
C GLY A 7 -21.79 -1.50 7.49
N ASP A 8 -20.66 -1.09 8.07
CA ASP A 8 -19.65 -2.00 8.64
C ASP A 8 -20.21 -2.89 9.76
N SER A 9 -21.06 -2.31 10.61
CA SER A 9 -21.73 -3.03 11.69
C SER A 9 -22.67 -4.11 11.15
N ALA A 10 -23.36 -3.84 10.03
CA ALA A 10 -24.28 -4.78 9.42
C ALA A 10 -23.55 -5.96 8.73
N VAL A 11 -22.42 -5.70 8.04
CA VAL A 11 -21.63 -6.75 7.39
C VAL A 11 -20.96 -7.65 8.42
N TYR A 12 -20.36 -7.06 9.46
CA TYR A 12 -19.74 -7.80 10.57
C TYR A 12 -20.78 -8.58 11.39
N ALA A 13 -21.95 -8.00 11.66
CA ALA A 13 -23.05 -8.69 12.34
C ALA A 13 -23.62 -9.84 11.49
N ALA A 14 -23.70 -9.68 10.17
CA ALA A 14 -24.12 -10.74 9.26
C ALA A 14 -23.10 -11.89 9.22
N ALA A 15 -21.80 -11.59 9.29
CA ALA A 15 -20.73 -12.59 9.34
C ALA A 15 -20.74 -13.38 10.66
N GLN A 16 -20.79 -12.68 11.81
CA GLN A 16 -20.94 -13.34 13.12
C GLN A 16 -22.25 -14.15 13.21
N GLY A 17 -23.33 -13.64 12.61
CA GLY A 17 -24.59 -14.36 12.48
C GLY A 17 -24.40 -15.68 11.73
N ARG A 18 -23.70 -15.68 10.59
CA ARG A 18 -23.43 -16.92 9.83
C ARG A 18 -22.54 -17.91 10.56
N GLU A 19 -21.51 -17.46 11.28
CA GLU A 19 -20.66 -18.34 12.10
C GLU A 19 -21.44 -18.95 13.27
N PHE A 20 -22.30 -18.17 13.91
CA PHE A 20 -23.26 -18.65 14.92
C PHE A 20 -24.16 -19.74 14.32
N LEU A 21 -24.74 -19.48 13.14
CA LEU A 21 -25.66 -20.40 12.47
C LEU A 21 -25.01 -21.69 11.98
N ARG A 22 -23.70 -21.71 11.72
CA ARG A 22 -22.94 -22.93 11.37
C ARG A 22 -22.43 -23.70 12.60
N GLY A 23 -22.75 -23.25 13.81
CA GLY A 23 -22.23 -23.85 15.05
C GLY A 23 -20.71 -23.71 15.20
N ALA A 24 -20.09 -22.75 14.49
CA ALA A 24 -18.65 -22.55 14.47
C ALA A 24 -18.15 -21.65 15.62
N LEU A 25 -19.05 -20.98 16.34
CA LEU A 25 -18.73 -20.20 17.53
C LEU A 25 -18.66 -21.11 18.77
N ARG A 26 -17.50 -21.13 19.44
CA ARG A 26 -17.37 -21.75 20.77
C ARG A 26 -18.35 -21.10 21.74
N ASP A 27 -19.07 -21.92 22.51
CA ASP A 27 -19.97 -21.55 23.61
C ASP A 27 -21.31 -20.87 23.24
N LYS A 28 -21.74 -20.90 21.98
CA LYS A 28 -23.07 -20.39 21.57
C LYS A 28 -23.84 -21.42 20.74
N SER A 29 -24.92 -21.96 21.33
CA SER A 29 -25.83 -22.90 20.64
C SER A 29 -26.81 -22.16 19.72
N ASN A 30 -26.96 -22.66 18.49
CA ASN A 30 -27.85 -22.13 17.44
C ASN A 30 -29.17 -22.93 17.34
N GLU A 31 -29.59 -23.63 18.40
CA GLU A 31 -30.73 -24.56 18.44
C GLU A 31 -32.03 -24.03 17.80
N TYR A 32 -32.27 -22.72 17.86
CA TYR A 32 -33.50 -22.09 17.37
C TYR A 32 -33.42 -21.51 15.95
N ILE A 33 -32.25 -21.51 15.32
CA ILE A 33 -32.05 -20.87 14.02
C ILE A 33 -31.33 -21.81 13.05
N ARG A 34 -31.95 -22.05 11.90
CA ARG A 34 -31.44 -22.93 10.84
C ARG A 34 -30.18 -22.38 10.20
N GLU A 35 -29.25 -23.26 9.82
CA GLU A 35 -27.94 -22.92 9.25
C GLU A 35 -27.98 -22.09 7.94
N PHE A 36 -29.12 -22.08 7.24
CA PHE A 36 -29.33 -21.32 6.01
C PHE A 36 -30.01 -19.95 6.23
N ALA A 37 -30.26 -19.53 7.48
CA ALA A 37 -30.85 -18.23 7.76
C ALA A 37 -29.92 -17.08 7.31
N GLY A 38 -30.49 -16.09 6.62
CA GLY A 38 -29.73 -14.98 6.03
C GLY A 38 -28.86 -15.34 4.82
N MET A 39 -28.91 -16.59 4.35
CA MET A 39 -28.28 -17.03 3.10
C MET A 39 -29.27 -17.08 1.92
N ILE A 40 -30.56 -17.24 2.23
CA ILE A 40 -31.63 -17.44 1.25
C ILE A 40 -32.67 -16.34 1.45
N ASP A 41 -32.76 -15.46 0.46
CA ASP A 41 -33.68 -14.32 0.48
C ASP A 41 -35.04 -14.63 -0.17
N ASP A 42 -35.15 -15.76 -0.86
CA ASP A 42 -36.39 -16.22 -1.50
C ASP A 42 -37.33 -16.86 -0.45
N PRO A 43 -38.49 -16.25 -0.17
CA PRO A 43 -39.41 -16.74 0.87
C PRO A 43 -39.97 -18.14 0.58
N ASP A 44 -40.15 -18.49 -0.69
CA ASP A 44 -40.73 -19.79 -1.07
C ASP A 44 -39.71 -20.90 -0.87
N VAL A 45 -38.46 -20.65 -1.25
CA VAL A 45 -37.34 -21.58 -0.99
C VAL A 45 -37.09 -21.73 0.51
N LEU A 46 -37.15 -20.63 1.26
CA LEU A 46 -36.97 -20.65 2.71
C LEU A 46 -38.07 -21.47 3.41
N ASN A 47 -39.33 -21.29 3.02
CA ASN A 47 -40.46 -22.06 3.53
C ASN A 47 -40.35 -23.54 3.19
N PHE A 48 -39.92 -23.86 1.96
CA PHE A 48 -39.65 -25.23 1.54
C PHE A 48 -38.58 -25.89 2.43
N LEU A 49 -37.42 -25.25 2.59
CA LEU A 49 -36.32 -25.77 3.39
C LEU A 49 -36.72 -25.95 4.86
N ASN A 50 -37.38 -24.95 5.46
CA ASN A 50 -37.87 -25.04 6.83
C ASN A 50 -38.80 -26.24 7.03
N ARG A 51 -39.77 -26.43 6.13
CA ARG A 51 -40.73 -27.54 6.23
C ARG A 51 -40.05 -28.90 6.11
N TYR A 52 -39.16 -29.08 5.14
CA TYR A 52 -38.52 -30.37 4.92
C TYR A 52 -37.44 -30.69 5.96
N CYS A 53 -36.70 -29.70 6.45
CA CYS A 53 -35.78 -29.89 7.57
C CYS A 53 -36.52 -30.37 8.82
N SER A 54 -37.65 -29.76 9.18
CA SER A 54 -38.43 -30.20 10.34
C SER A 54 -38.96 -31.65 10.18
N ILE A 55 -39.47 -32.01 8.99
CA ILE A 55 -39.94 -33.38 8.71
C ILE A 55 -38.82 -34.42 8.82
N TYR A 56 -37.60 -34.08 8.38
CA TYR A 56 -36.47 -35.00 8.41
C TYR A 56 -35.86 -35.11 9.81
N GLU A 57 -35.86 -34.02 10.59
CA GLU A 57 -35.41 -34.03 11.98
C GLU A 57 -36.28 -34.89 12.88
N GLU A 58 -37.61 -34.86 12.70
CA GLU A 58 -38.53 -35.79 13.37
C GLU A 58 -38.17 -37.27 13.11
N ARG A 59 -37.46 -37.54 12.01
CA ARG A 59 -36.98 -38.87 11.59
C ARG A 59 -35.51 -39.11 11.93
N GLY A 60 -34.87 -38.21 12.68
CA GLY A 60 -33.45 -38.28 13.02
C GLY A 60 -32.50 -38.16 11.82
N LYS A 61 -32.93 -37.47 10.75
CA LYS A 61 -32.14 -37.28 9.52
C LYS A 61 -31.98 -35.80 9.21
N ASN A 62 -30.94 -35.47 8.46
CA ASN A 62 -30.73 -34.12 7.96
C ASN A 62 -31.23 -34.01 6.51
N PHE A 63 -32.23 -33.15 6.26
CA PHE A 63 -32.70 -32.91 4.89
C PHE A 63 -31.64 -32.27 4.01
N LEU A 64 -30.79 -31.42 4.58
CA LEU A 64 -29.77 -30.65 3.86
C LEU A 64 -28.65 -31.54 3.30
N GLU A 65 -28.48 -32.74 3.84
CA GLU A 65 -27.54 -33.75 3.34
C GLU A 65 -28.12 -34.56 2.16
N THR A 66 -29.44 -34.51 1.94
CA THR A 66 -30.06 -35.21 0.81
C THR A 66 -29.63 -34.62 -0.52
N HIS A 67 -29.76 -35.40 -1.60
CA HIS A 67 -29.49 -34.89 -2.95
C HIS A 67 -30.37 -33.67 -3.28
N VAL A 68 -31.65 -33.73 -2.93
CA VAL A 68 -32.60 -32.64 -3.15
C VAL A 68 -32.26 -31.42 -2.29
N GLY A 69 -32.00 -31.61 -0.99
CA GLY A 69 -31.60 -30.52 -0.09
C GLY A 69 -30.36 -29.78 -0.58
N ARG A 70 -29.28 -30.51 -0.92
CA ARG A 70 -28.06 -29.93 -1.48
C ARG A 70 -28.31 -29.19 -2.79
N HIS A 71 -29.14 -29.74 -3.67
CA HIS A 71 -29.46 -29.10 -4.95
C HIS A 71 -30.23 -27.79 -4.75
N VAL A 72 -31.24 -27.77 -3.87
CA VAL A 72 -32.05 -26.59 -3.58
C VAL A 72 -31.20 -25.48 -2.97
N VAL A 73 -30.38 -25.79 -1.96
CA VAL A 73 -29.48 -24.80 -1.34
C VAL A 73 -28.47 -24.26 -2.35
N ARG A 74 -27.85 -25.12 -3.16
CA ARG A 74 -26.87 -24.71 -4.18
C ARG A 74 -27.50 -23.82 -5.24
N SER A 75 -28.70 -24.16 -5.70
CA SER A 75 -29.43 -23.35 -6.68
C SER A 75 -29.80 -21.98 -6.11
N ALA A 76 -30.30 -21.93 -4.87
CA ALA A 76 -30.67 -20.69 -4.20
C ALA A 76 -29.46 -19.77 -3.97
N ALA A 77 -28.34 -20.34 -3.49
CA ALA A 77 -27.09 -19.62 -3.33
C ALA A 77 -26.56 -19.09 -4.68
N THR A 78 -26.67 -19.87 -5.75
CA THR A 78 -26.24 -19.42 -7.10
C THR A 78 -27.08 -18.25 -7.60
N SER A 79 -28.42 -18.34 -7.47
CA SER A 79 -29.33 -17.26 -7.89
C SER A 79 -29.12 -15.98 -7.08
N MET A 80 -28.82 -16.10 -5.79
CA MET A 80 -28.56 -14.94 -4.94
C MET A 80 -27.20 -14.30 -5.28
N ALA A 81 -26.15 -15.10 -5.51
CA ALA A 81 -24.84 -14.59 -5.91
C ALA A 81 -24.92 -13.87 -7.27
N ASP A 82 -25.62 -14.45 -8.25
CA ASP A 82 -25.84 -13.83 -9.56
C ASP A 82 -26.58 -12.49 -9.46
N ARG A 83 -27.56 -12.39 -8.55
CA ARG A 83 -28.25 -11.13 -8.25
C ARG A 83 -27.31 -10.11 -7.61
N ALA A 84 -26.53 -10.51 -6.61
CA ALA A 84 -25.57 -9.63 -5.95
C ALA A 84 -24.47 -9.13 -6.91
N TYR A 85 -24.03 -9.95 -7.87
CA TYR A 85 -23.15 -9.54 -8.96
C TYR A 85 -23.81 -8.51 -9.88
N ARG A 86 -25.07 -8.72 -10.28
CA ARG A 86 -25.81 -7.78 -11.14
C ARG A 86 -26.12 -6.45 -10.46
N GLU A 87 -26.31 -6.45 -9.16
CA GLU A 87 -26.69 -5.28 -8.36
C GLU A 87 -25.49 -4.57 -7.71
N GLY A 88 -24.26 -5.06 -7.93
CA GLY A 88 -23.03 -4.46 -7.37
C GLY A 88 -22.92 -4.59 -5.85
N ASN A 89 -23.59 -5.57 -5.24
CA ASN A 89 -23.66 -5.72 -3.79
C ASN A 89 -22.54 -6.64 -3.25
N VAL A 90 -21.32 -6.11 -3.24
CA VAL A 90 -20.08 -6.81 -2.84
C VAL A 90 -20.14 -7.32 -1.39
N SER A 91 -20.82 -6.60 -0.50
CA SER A 91 -20.96 -6.95 0.91
C SER A 91 -21.72 -8.26 1.18
N GLN A 92 -22.69 -8.60 0.32
CA GLN A 92 -23.42 -9.86 0.39
C GLN A 92 -22.59 -11.02 -0.20
N LEU A 93 -21.81 -10.76 -1.25
CA LEU A 93 -20.91 -11.75 -1.86
C LEU A 93 -19.82 -12.21 -0.87
N GLN A 94 -19.18 -11.29 -0.16
CA GLN A 94 -18.18 -11.61 0.86
C GLN A 94 -18.76 -12.51 1.96
N GLY A 95 -20.01 -12.28 2.34
CA GLY A 95 -20.73 -13.10 3.30
C GLY A 95 -21.11 -14.50 2.83
N MET A 96 -21.40 -14.66 1.52
CA MET A 96 -21.80 -15.93 0.93
C MET A 96 -20.65 -16.91 0.73
N VAL A 97 -19.50 -16.39 0.28
CA VAL A 97 -18.33 -17.23 -0.05
C VAL A 97 -17.58 -17.67 1.22
N GLY A 98 -17.94 -17.15 2.40
CA GLY A 98 -17.23 -17.46 3.64
C GLY A 98 -15.80 -16.89 3.64
N LEU A 99 -15.59 -15.78 2.93
CA LEU A 99 -14.30 -15.08 2.84
C LEU A 99 -14.02 -14.23 4.09
N THR A 100 -14.47 -14.66 5.27
CA THR A 100 -14.12 -14.01 6.53
C THR A 100 -13.22 -14.96 7.32
N ASN A 101 -11.95 -14.57 7.45
CA ASN A 101 -10.95 -15.09 8.37
C ASN A 101 -10.59 -16.57 8.30
N GLN A 102 -10.18 -17.05 7.12
CA GLN A 102 -9.19 -18.14 7.09
C GLN A 102 -7.80 -17.51 7.05
N LYS A 103 -6.92 -17.93 7.97
CA LYS A 103 -5.47 -17.68 7.83
C LYS A 103 -5.02 -18.37 6.56
N ARG A 104 -4.78 -17.59 5.51
CA ARG A 104 -4.35 -18.11 4.21
C ARG A 104 -2.84 -18.32 4.23
N ASP A 105 -2.35 -19.23 3.40
CA ASP A 105 -0.92 -19.51 3.30
C ASP A 105 -0.16 -18.25 2.84
N GLY A 106 1.01 -18.00 3.42
CA GLY A 106 1.84 -16.86 3.08
C GLY A 106 2.26 -16.83 1.60
N SER A 107 2.39 -18.00 0.97
CA SER A 107 2.64 -18.10 -0.47
C SER A 107 1.51 -17.51 -1.31
N GLU A 108 0.24 -17.62 -0.84
CA GLU A 108 -0.91 -16.99 -1.50
C GLU A 108 -0.82 -15.46 -1.43
N ALA A 109 -0.27 -14.89 -0.36
CA ALA A 109 -0.13 -13.44 -0.21
C ALA A 109 0.70 -12.81 -1.34
N ILE A 110 1.81 -13.47 -1.68
CA ILE A 110 2.74 -13.01 -2.73
C ILE A 110 2.07 -13.06 -4.09
N VAL A 111 1.40 -14.18 -4.41
CA VAL A 111 0.69 -14.37 -5.68
C VAL A 111 -0.49 -13.39 -5.80
N GLU A 112 -1.22 -13.16 -4.71
CA GLU A 112 -2.37 -12.27 -4.67
C GLU A 112 -1.98 -10.80 -4.87
N ALA A 113 -0.86 -10.38 -4.29
CA ALA A 113 -0.27 -9.06 -4.51
C ALA A 113 0.21 -8.89 -5.96
N ALA A 114 0.92 -9.88 -6.50
CA ALA A 114 1.39 -9.85 -7.89
C ALA A 114 0.24 -9.77 -8.91
N LYS A 115 -0.85 -10.51 -8.69
CA LYS A 115 -2.06 -10.44 -9.53
C LYS A 115 -2.71 -9.06 -9.53
N ARG A 116 -2.83 -8.44 -8.35
CA ARG A 116 -3.34 -7.07 -8.22
C ARG A 116 -2.47 -6.03 -8.91
N LEU A 117 -1.16 -6.19 -8.81
CA LEU A 117 -0.22 -5.32 -9.53
C LEU A 117 -0.23 -5.57 -11.04
N ALA A 118 -0.76 -6.70 -11.51
CA ALA A 118 -1.00 -6.94 -12.92
C ALA A 118 -2.24 -6.19 -13.46
N ASP A 119 -3.07 -5.60 -12.60
CA ASP A 119 -4.13 -4.71 -13.06
C ASP A 119 -3.52 -3.37 -13.54
N GLU A 120 -4.04 -2.82 -14.65
CA GLU A 120 -3.50 -1.59 -15.24
C GLU A 120 -3.59 -0.40 -14.27
N GLY A 121 -2.48 0.32 -14.05
CA GLY A 121 -2.46 1.51 -13.18
C GLY A 121 -2.56 1.19 -11.69
N ALA A 122 -2.25 -0.04 -11.28
CA ALA A 122 -2.36 -0.44 -9.88
C ALA A 122 -1.28 0.23 -9.01
N ILE A 123 -1.70 0.85 -7.91
CA ILE A 123 -0.79 1.42 -6.91
C ILE A 123 -1.06 0.74 -5.59
N TYR A 124 -0.08 0.04 -5.04
CA TYR A 124 -0.20 -0.63 -3.75
C TYR A 124 0.90 -0.18 -2.79
N LEU A 125 0.56 -0.20 -1.49
CA LEU A 125 1.51 0.10 -0.42
C LEU A 125 1.96 -1.18 0.27
N VAL A 126 3.20 -1.24 0.73
CA VAL A 126 3.68 -2.21 1.72
C VAL A 126 4.05 -1.44 2.98
N LEU A 127 3.31 -1.66 4.05
CA LEU A 127 3.43 -0.89 5.30
C LEU A 127 3.83 -1.78 6.47
N GLY A 128 4.51 -1.22 7.45
CA GLY A 128 4.97 -1.96 8.63
C GLY A 128 6.22 -1.34 9.26
N PRO A 129 6.49 -1.63 10.55
CA PRO A 129 7.67 -1.10 11.21
C PRO A 129 8.97 -1.59 10.54
N PRO A 130 10.10 -0.89 10.74
CA PRO A 130 11.42 -1.38 10.34
C PRO A 130 11.69 -2.80 10.86
N GLY A 131 12.31 -3.64 10.03
CA GLY A 131 12.60 -5.04 10.38
C GLY A 131 11.41 -6.00 10.31
N ALA A 132 10.24 -5.58 9.82
CA ALA A 132 9.08 -6.47 9.65
C ALA A 132 9.09 -7.31 8.34
N GLY A 133 10.19 -7.28 7.58
CA GLY A 133 10.32 -8.03 6.32
C GLY A 133 9.51 -7.43 5.15
N LYS A 134 9.38 -6.11 5.09
CA LYS A 134 8.65 -5.42 4.00
C LYS A 134 9.38 -5.54 2.65
N THR A 135 10.67 -5.21 2.64
CA THR A 135 11.52 -5.28 1.44
C THR A 135 11.55 -6.69 0.90
N ALA A 136 11.89 -7.68 1.72
CA ALA A 136 11.84 -9.10 1.36
C ALA A 136 10.50 -9.51 0.72
N PHE A 137 9.37 -9.16 1.35
CA PHE A 137 8.04 -9.45 0.80
C PHE A 137 7.81 -8.77 -0.55
N ALA A 138 8.20 -7.50 -0.69
CA ALA A 138 8.00 -6.74 -1.92
C ALA A 138 8.87 -7.24 -3.08
N LEU A 139 10.11 -7.68 -2.81
CA LEU A 139 10.99 -8.30 -3.81
C LEU A 139 10.38 -9.60 -4.34
N ASP A 140 9.87 -10.46 -3.45
CA ASP A 140 9.19 -11.69 -3.86
C ASP A 140 7.93 -11.39 -4.69
N VAL A 141 7.15 -10.38 -4.31
CA VAL A 141 5.99 -9.92 -5.09
C VAL A 141 6.41 -9.45 -6.48
N ALA A 142 7.47 -8.65 -6.58
CA ALA A 142 7.99 -8.16 -7.86
C ALA A 142 8.48 -9.31 -8.75
N ARG A 143 9.16 -10.30 -8.17
CA ARG A 143 9.57 -11.52 -8.88
C ARG A 143 8.38 -12.29 -9.46
N VAL A 144 7.36 -12.51 -8.63
CA VAL A 144 6.16 -13.24 -9.04
C VAL A 144 5.38 -12.44 -10.09
N PHE A 145 5.33 -11.10 -9.97
CA PHE A 145 4.78 -10.24 -11.01
C PHE A 145 5.48 -10.48 -12.35
N GLY A 146 6.81 -10.34 -12.42
CA GLY A 146 7.55 -10.55 -13.67
C GLY A 146 7.34 -11.96 -14.26
N SER A 147 7.26 -12.97 -13.39
CA SER A 147 6.97 -14.35 -13.79
C SER A 147 5.54 -14.56 -14.30
N LEU A 148 4.57 -13.85 -13.73
CA LEU A 148 3.15 -13.98 -14.05
C LEU A 148 2.78 -13.22 -15.33
N THR A 149 3.36 -12.04 -15.52
CA THR A 149 2.99 -11.11 -16.59
C THR A 149 3.95 -11.16 -17.77
N GLY A 150 5.17 -11.67 -17.57
CA GLY A 150 6.29 -11.46 -18.50
C GLY A 150 6.71 -9.98 -18.60
N GLY A 151 6.25 -9.16 -17.66
CA GLY A 151 6.50 -7.72 -17.62
C GLY A 151 7.84 -7.36 -16.98
N THR A 152 8.22 -6.10 -17.15
CA THR A 152 9.49 -5.56 -16.67
C THR A 152 9.37 -5.09 -15.22
N VAL A 153 10.36 -5.43 -14.39
CA VAL A 153 10.49 -5.00 -13.00
C VAL A 153 11.54 -3.89 -12.91
N LEU A 154 11.09 -2.71 -12.53
CA LEU A 154 11.92 -1.55 -12.20
C LEU A 154 12.03 -1.45 -10.67
N ALA A 155 13.18 -1.07 -10.14
CA ALA A 155 13.37 -0.88 -8.71
C ALA A 155 14.35 0.25 -8.40
N ASN A 156 14.23 0.91 -7.24
CA ASN A 156 15.29 1.79 -6.74
C ASN A 156 16.38 1.04 -5.96
N VAL A 157 16.14 -0.24 -5.67
CA VAL A 157 17.10 -1.17 -5.03
C VAL A 157 17.63 -2.12 -6.08
N ALA A 158 18.94 -2.34 -6.10
CA ALA A 158 19.56 -3.34 -6.98
C ALA A 158 19.42 -4.75 -6.38
N TRP A 159 18.90 -5.69 -7.18
CA TRP A 159 18.85 -7.12 -6.87
C TRP A 159 18.69 -7.94 -8.16
N ASP A 160 18.94 -9.24 -8.12
CA ASP A 160 18.98 -10.12 -9.30
C ASP A 160 17.66 -10.17 -10.09
N GLY A 161 16.53 -9.88 -9.45
CA GLY A 161 15.20 -9.85 -10.08
C GLY A 161 14.73 -8.48 -10.58
N ALA A 162 15.53 -7.42 -10.43
CA ALA A 162 15.25 -6.13 -11.07
C ALA A 162 15.84 -6.10 -12.49
N ASP A 163 15.00 -5.82 -13.48
CA ASP A 163 15.45 -5.64 -14.87
C ASP A 163 16.18 -4.31 -15.06
N ARG A 164 15.80 -3.28 -14.28
CA ARG A 164 16.41 -1.95 -14.35
C ARG A 164 16.31 -1.22 -13.02
N VAL A 165 17.38 -0.50 -12.68
CA VAL A 165 17.42 0.37 -11.50
C VAL A 165 17.02 1.80 -11.87
N THR A 166 16.06 2.38 -11.15
CA THR A 166 15.52 3.73 -11.33
C THR A 166 15.42 4.45 -9.98
N THR A 167 16.14 5.55 -9.82
CA THR A 167 16.29 6.25 -8.53
C THR A 167 15.56 7.61 -8.49
N SER A 168 14.74 7.90 -9.51
CA SER A 168 13.93 9.14 -9.55
C SER A 168 12.57 8.97 -10.21
N SER A 169 11.61 9.84 -9.91
CA SER A 169 10.28 9.85 -10.55
C SER A 169 10.37 10.07 -12.07
N GLY A 170 11.28 10.93 -12.53
CA GLY A 170 11.54 11.10 -13.97
C GLY A 170 12.06 9.82 -14.60
N SER A 171 13.12 9.21 -14.04
CA SER A 171 13.69 7.97 -14.59
C SER A 171 12.70 6.80 -14.57
N MET A 172 11.82 6.75 -13.56
CA MET A 172 10.71 5.81 -13.49
C MET A 172 9.74 6.03 -14.66
N LEU A 173 9.24 7.25 -14.85
CA LEU A 173 8.28 7.54 -15.92
C LEU A 173 8.86 7.31 -17.32
N ASP A 174 10.13 7.66 -17.53
CA ASP A 174 10.84 7.41 -18.78
C ASP A 174 11.03 5.91 -19.04
N ALA A 175 11.44 5.15 -18.01
CA ALA A 175 11.59 3.70 -18.13
C ALA A 175 10.25 3.01 -18.38
N MET A 176 9.18 3.43 -17.70
CA MET A 176 7.83 2.92 -17.95
C MET A 176 7.33 3.27 -19.35
N GLY A 177 7.55 4.51 -19.82
CA GLY A 177 7.11 4.95 -21.14
C GLY A 177 7.88 4.32 -22.30
N SER A 178 9.10 3.84 -22.06
CA SER A 178 9.94 3.15 -23.05
C SER A 178 9.81 1.63 -23.04
N THR A 179 9.02 1.07 -22.12
CA THR A 179 8.82 -0.38 -21.99
C THR A 179 7.54 -0.80 -22.70
N ASP A 180 7.66 -1.74 -23.64
CA ASP A 180 6.51 -2.41 -24.25
C ASP A 180 5.96 -3.48 -23.29
N GLY A 181 4.68 -3.39 -22.92
CA GLY A 181 4.01 -4.38 -22.07
C GLY A 181 3.76 -3.92 -20.63
N GLN A 182 3.62 -4.87 -19.71
CA GLN A 182 3.37 -4.55 -18.29
C GLN A 182 4.68 -4.16 -17.61
N VAL A 183 4.63 -3.13 -16.76
CA VAL A 183 5.80 -2.67 -16.03
C VAL A 183 5.44 -2.42 -14.57
N LEU A 184 6.27 -2.89 -13.65
CA LEU A 184 6.11 -2.68 -12.21
C LEU A 184 7.29 -1.88 -11.70
N GLN A 185 7.04 -0.74 -11.06
CA GLN A 185 8.03 -0.06 -10.24
C GLN A 185 7.90 -0.49 -8.78
N LEU A 186 8.96 -1.03 -8.22
CA LEU A 186 9.18 -1.16 -6.78
C LEU A 186 9.92 0.07 -6.26
N ILE A 187 9.41 0.70 -5.21
CA ILE A 187 10.10 1.79 -4.51
C ILE A 187 10.24 1.39 -3.05
N ASP A 188 11.44 0.97 -2.66
CA ASP A 188 11.78 0.77 -1.27
C ASP A 188 12.12 2.09 -0.58
N GLU A 189 11.72 2.20 0.69
CA GLU A 189 11.98 3.37 1.54
C GLU A 189 11.58 4.70 0.88
N ALA A 190 10.32 4.83 0.44
CA ALA A 190 9.82 6.09 -0.11
C ALA A 190 9.64 7.20 0.95
N GLY A 191 10.33 7.09 2.10
CA GLY A 191 10.10 7.84 3.34
C GLY A 191 10.05 9.37 3.21
N GLN A 192 10.88 9.99 2.38
CA GLN A 192 10.88 11.47 2.22
C GLN A 192 9.79 11.99 1.25
N SER A 193 9.35 11.19 0.27
CA SER A 193 8.28 11.55 -0.68
C SER A 193 6.91 11.07 -0.24
N LEU A 194 6.85 10.20 0.77
CA LEU A 194 5.64 9.71 1.39
C LEU A 194 5.18 10.57 2.59
N THR A 195 5.99 11.46 3.16
CA THR A 195 5.64 12.22 4.37
C THR A 195 5.17 13.64 4.06
N SER A 196 3.95 13.98 4.49
CA SER A 196 3.35 15.30 4.24
C SER A 196 3.68 16.35 5.31
N ARG A 197 4.92 16.43 5.83
CA ARG A 197 5.26 17.37 6.93
C ARG A 197 6.16 18.51 6.45
N GLY A 198 5.67 19.75 6.55
CA GLY A 198 6.48 20.96 6.35
C GLY A 198 6.86 21.22 4.89
N ALA A 199 8.13 21.57 4.66
CA ALA A 199 8.70 21.92 3.33
C ALA A 199 8.65 20.78 2.29
N GLU A 200 8.24 19.57 2.69
CA GLU A 200 8.17 18.37 1.85
C GLU A 200 6.81 18.19 1.13
N ALA A 201 5.85 19.08 1.37
CA ALA A 201 4.53 19.03 0.74
C ALA A 201 4.61 19.10 -0.80
N ALA A 202 5.42 20.03 -1.34
CA ALA A 202 5.59 20.17 -2.78
C ALA A 202 6.19 18.91 -3.44
N ILE A 203 7.11 18.23 -2.75
CA ILE A 203 7.71 16.97 -3.19
C ILE A 203 6.65 15.86 -3.22
N THR A 204 5.81 15.80 -2.19
CA THR A 204 4.70 14.85 -2.11
C THR A 204 3.70 15.08 -3.25
N ASP A 205 3.30 16.33 -3.48
CA ASP A 205 2.32 16.71 -4.51
C ASP A 205 2.83 16.33 -5.91
N GLU A 206 4.10 16.61 -6.18
CA GLU A 206 4.72 16.25 -7.46
C GLU A 206 4.84 14.74 -7.65
N PHE A 207 5.14 14.02 -6.58
CA PHE A 207 5.12 12.56 -6.62
C PHE A 207 3.72 12.01 -6.87
N VAL A 208 2.68 12.60 -6.25
CA VAL A 208 1.28 12.27 -6.51
C VAL A 208 0.91 12.54 -7.98
N LYS A 209 1.40 13.62 -8.60
CA LYS A 209 1.22 13.85 -10.05
C LYS A 209 1.88 12.74 -10.87
N SER A 210 3.11 12.38 -10.55
CA SER A 210 3.83 11.27 -11.21
C SER A 210 3.03 9.97 -11.13
N LEU A 211 2.50 9.64 -9.96
CA LEU A 211 1.66 8.45 -9.76
C LEU A 211 0.31 8.53 -10.51
N LYS A 212 -0.28 9.72 -10.65
CA LYS A 212 -1.48 9.91 -11.49
C LYS A 212 -1.19 9.66 -12.97
N TYR A 213 -0.01 10.02 -13.47
CA TYR A 213 0.40 9.70 -14.85
C TYR A 213 0.51 8.19 -15.08
N VAL A 214 0.92 7.42 -14.07
CA VAL A 214 0.93 5.95 -14.15
C VAL A 214 -0.50 5.39 -14.28
N ARG A 215 -1.50 6.06 -13.70
CA ARG A 215 -2.92 5.65 -13.76
C ARG A 215 -3.66 6.10 -15.03
N LYS A 216 -3.16 7.10 -15.76
CA LYS A 216 -3.92 7.75 -16.84
C LYS A 216 -3.83 6.92 -18.13
N LYS A 217 -5.01 6.62 -18.70
CA LYS A 217 -5.18 6.02 -20.03
C LYS A 217 -5.61 7.13 -21.00
N GLU A 218 -4.80 7.43 -22.02
CA GLU A 218 -5.19 8.38 -23.08
C GLU A 218 -5.61 7.65 -24.36
N ASP A 219 -6.59 8.21 -25.07
CA ASP A 219 -7.06 7.70 -26.36
C ASP A 219 -5.99 7.96 -27.44
N GLY A 220 -5.47 6.90 -28.05
CA GLY A 220 -4.41 6.96 -29.06
C GLY A 220 -3.04 6.51 -28.57
N ASP A 221 -2.87 6.30 -27.27
CA ASP A 221 -1.69 5.60 -26.75
C ASP A 221 -1.70 4.15 -27.26
N THR A 222 -0.65 3.76 -27.99
CA THR A 222 -0.50 2.36 -28.48
C THR A 222 -0.44 1.38 -27.29
N TYR A 223 -0.03 1.88 -26.12
CA TYR A 223 -0.06 1.19 -24.84
C TYR A 223 -0.62 2.15 -23.79
N ALA A 224 -1.90 2.02 -23.44
CA ALA A 224 -2.41 2.58 -22.18
C ALA A 224 -1.42 2.19 -21.08
N LYS A 225 -0.72 3.14 -20.45
CA LYS A 225 0.47 2.86 -19.64
C LYS A 225 0.16 1.78 -18.60
N ARG A 226 0.56 0.53 -18.87
CA ARG A 226 0.36 -0.65 -18.03
C ARG A 226 1.33 -0.68 -16.85
N GLY A 227 1.61 0.51 -16.32
CA GLY A 227 2.51 0.73 -15.21
C GLY A 227 1.78 0.50 -13.90
N SER A 228 2.41 -0.22 -13.00
CA SER A 228 1.97 -0.41 -11.63
C SER A 228 3.10 0.00 -10.69
N VAL A 229 2.75 0.42 -9.48
CA VAL A 229 3.71 0.89 -8.49
C VAL A 229 3.47 0.20 -7.15
N LEU A 230 4.52 -0.36 -6.58
CA LEU A 230 4.54 -0.92 -5.23
C LEU A 230 5.45 -0.04 -4.35
N LEU A 231 4.84 0.67 -3.40
CA LEU A 231 5.52 1.62 -2.52
C LEU A 231 5.74 1.02 -1.13
N ILE A 232 6.97 0.98 -0.65
CA ILE A 232 7.28 0.56 0.72
C ILE A 232 7.33 1.79 1.63
N GLY A 233 6.62 1.72 2.75
CA GLY A 233 6.57 2.77 3.76
C GLY A 233 6.49 2.23 5.18
N HIS A 234 6.55 3.13 6.16
CA HIS A 234 6.59 2.77 7.58
C HIS A 234 5.21 2.50 8.15
N THR A 235 4.37 3.51 8.25
CA THR A 235 3.01 3.34 8.75
C THR A 235 2.03 4.10 7.91
N ARG A 236 0.77 3.66 7.93
CA ARG A 236 -0.32 4.37 7.27
C ARG A 236 -0.42 5.82 7.72
N LYS A 237 -0.14 6.11 8.99
CA LYS A 237 -0.23 7.48 9.55
C LYS A 237 0.88 8.39 9.03
N ASP A 238 2.03 7.82 8.69
CA ASP A 238 3.17 8.58 8.19
C ASP A 238 3.11 8.78 6.68
N THR A 239 2.41 7.91 5.94
CA THR A 239 2.10 8.10 4.52
C THR A 239 1.14 9.27 4.30
N ALA A 240 1.38 10.12 3.29
CA ALA A 240 0.53 11.24 2.94
C ALA A 240 -0.88 10.80 2.55
N ALA A 241 -1.90 11.56 2.97
CA ALA A 241 -3.30 11.21 2.73
C ALA A 241 -3.63 11.11 1.23
N GLU A 242 -2.95 11.87 0.39
CA GLU A 242 -3.16 11.88 -1.05
C GLU A 242 -2.66 10.61 -1.72
N ILE A 243 -1.50 10.10 -1.28
CA ILE A 243 -0.96 8.82 -1.73
C ILE A 243 -1.87 7.69 -1.27
N ARG A 244 -2.34 7.75 -0.02
CA ARG A 244 -3.33 6.78 0.50
C ARG A 244 -4.62 6.75 -0.32
N ARG A 245 -5.14 7.90 -0.74
CA ARG A 245 -6.34 8.01 -1.59
C ARG A 245 -6.11 7.49 -3.00
N LEU A 246 -4.88 7.55 -3.49
CA LEU A 246 -4.50 7.08 -4.81
C LEU A 246 -4.24 5.56 -4.84
N ALA A 247 -3.80 4.99 -3.73
CA ALA A 247 -3.53 3.56 -3.63
C ALA A 247 -4.81 2.72 -3.74
N SER A 248 -4.72 1.63 -4.50
CA SER A 248 -5.75 0.60 -4.65
C SER A 248 -5.82 -0.35 -3.45
N GLY A 249 -4.85 -0.29 -2.54
CA GLY A 249 -4.77 -1.17 -1.37
C GLY A 249 -3.41 -1.10 -0.67
N ALA A 250 -3.28 -1.84 0.44
CA ALA A 250 -2.04 -1.93 1.19
C ALA A 250 -1.82 -3.35 1.76
N PHE A 251 -0.60 -3.84 1.70
CA PHE A 251 -0.13 -5.03 2.39
C PHE A 251 0.61 -4.61 3.66
N VAL A 252 0.10 -4.99 4.82
CA VAL A 252 0.63 -4.57 6.12
C VAL A 252 1.37 -5.74 6.76
N LYS A 253 2.66 -5.54 7.03
CA LYS A 253 3.51 -6.35 7.92
C LYS A 253 3.38 -5.77 9.34
N PRO A 254 2.50 -6.32 10.21
CA PRO A 254 2.04 -5.60 11.40
C PRO A 254 3.11 -5.48 12.51
N THR A 255 4.06 -6.41 12.57
CA THR A 255 5.06 -6.44 13.64
C THR A 255 6.36 -7.10 13.18
N ARG A 256 7.49 -6.64 13.73
CA ARG A 256 8.80 -7.27 13.54
C ARG A 256 8.92 -8.64 14.21
N ASN A 257 8.07 -8.91 15.21
CA ASN A 257 8.12 -10.17 15.98
C ASN A 257 7.46 -11.34 15.25
N ASP A 258 6.73 -11.05 14.17
CA ASP A 258 6.03 -12.03 13.35
C ASP A 258 6.12 -11.59 11.86
N PRO A 259 7.32 -11.62 11.26
CA PRO A 259 7.53 -11.18 9.87
C PRO A 259 6.79 -12.06 8.86
N GLY A 260 6.36 -13.26 9.27
CA GLY A 260 5.59 -14.18 8.45
C GLY A 260 4.11 -13.82 8.30
N ARG A 261 3.63 -12.76 8.97
CA ARG A 261 2.24 -12.29 8.91
C ARG A 261 2.08 -11.11 7.96
N VAL A 262 1.09 -11.17 7.08
CA VAL A 262 0.68 -10.08 6.18
C VAL A 262 -0.82 -9.88 6.29
N VAL A 263 -1.25 -8.64 6.46
CA VAL A 263 -2.67 -8.25 6.40
C VAL A 263 -2.89 -7.45 5.14
N PHE A 264 -3.80 -7.91 4.27
CA PHE A 264 -4.20 -7.16 3.10
C PHE A 264 -5.37 -6.24 3.45
N LEU A 265 -5.16 -4.96 3.17
CA LEU A 265 -6.14 -3.91 3.28
C LEU A 265 -6.58 -3.48 1.88
N ASP A 266 -7.85 -3.60 1.59
CA ASP A 266 -8.44 -3.19 0.31
C ASP A 266 -8.95 -1.75 0.41
N SER A 267 -8.92 -1.02 -0.71
CA SER A 267 -9.45 0.33 -0.78
C SER A 267 -10.41 0.45 -1.97
N GLU A 268 -11.66 0.84 -1.70
CA GLU A 268 -12.53 1.36 -2.75
C GLU A 268 -11.91 2.65 -3.29
N GLY A 269 -11.27 2.56 -4.45
CA GLY A 269 -10.44 3.62 -5.01
C GLY A 269 -11.08 5.00 -4.94
N GLY A 270 -10.33 6.00 -4.44
CA GLY A 270 -10.79 7.38 -4.26
C GLY A 270 -11.19 7.74 -2.82
N ALA A 271 -11.23 6.77 -1.90
CA ALA A 271 -11.47 7.01 -0.48
C ALA A 271 -10.19 6.81 0.36
N ASP A 272 -9.99 7.60 1.43
CA ASP A 272 -8.95 7.32 2.46
C ASP A 272 -9.47 6.32 3.49
N SER A 273 -10.15 5.27 3.02
CA SER A 273 -10.63 4.15 3.83
C SER A 273 -10.03 2.87 3.27
N PHE A 274 -9.47 2.10 4.20
CA PHE A 274 -8.91 0.80 3.94
C PHE A 274 -9.65 -0.17 4.84
N GLU A 275 -10.19 -1.23 4.26
CA GLU A 275 -10.89 -2.30 4.96
C GLU A 275 -10.03 -3.56 4.95
N GLU A 276 -10.01 -4.29 6.06
CA GLU A 276 -9.28 -5.55 6.11
C GLU A 276 -9.99 -6.59 5.24
N ALA A 277 -9.30 -7.02 4.18
CA ALA A 277 -9.85 -7.97 3.22
C ALA A 277 -9.32 -9.39 3.43
N ALA A 278 -8.07 -9.55 3.90
CA ALA A 278 -7.50 -10.87 4.17
C ALA A 278 -6.32 -10.81 5.16
N GLU A 279 -6.09 -11.92 5.86
CA GLU A 279 -4.88 -12.16 6.65
C GLU A 279 -4.16 -13.43 6.15
N PHE A 280 -2.85 -13.32 5.98
CA PHE A 280 -1.94 -14.37 5.53
C PHE A 280 -0.88 -14.65 6.60
N THR A 281 -0.53 -15.91 6.78
CA THR A 281 0.51 -16.34 7.73
C THR A 281 1.45 -17.35 7.10
N GLY A 282 2.72 -17.33 7.50
CA GLY A 282 3.74 -18.24 6.95
C GLY A 282 4.47 -17.67 5.73
N VAL A 283 4.44 -16.35 5.54
CA VAL A 283 5.27 -15.69 4.52
C VAL A 283 6.73 -15.91 4.90
N THR A 284 7.49 -16.55 4.02
CA THR A 284 8.92 -16.77 4.23
C THR A 284 9.71 -15.52 3.89
N ASP A 285 10.95 -15.47 4.37
CA ASP A 285 11.90 -14.48 3.91
C ASP A 285 12.29 -14.71 2.45
N THR A 286 12.78 -13.67 1.78
CA THR A 286 13.19 -13.76 0.38
C THR A 286 14.47 -14.56 0.25
N ARG A 287 14.65 -15.24 -0.89
CA ARG A 287 15.90 -15.95 -1.22
C ARG A 287 16.92 -15.03 -1.90
N GLU A 288 16.49 -13.82 -2.24
CA GLU A 288 17.23 -12.85 -3.01
C GLU A 288 18.29 -12.16 -2.16
N LYS A 289 19.39 -11.79 -2.80
CA LYS A 289 20.45 -11.01 -2.15
C LYS A 289 20.29 -9.56 -2.56
N TYR A 290 20.12 -8.72 -1.56
CA TYR A 290 20.07 -7.26 -1.69
C TYR A 290 20.83 -6.67 -0.51
N ASP A 291 21.33 -5.44 -0.66
CA ASP A 291 21.98 -4.76 0.46
C ASP A 291 20.90 -4.19 1.40
N GLU A 292 20.71 -4.81 2.56
CA GLU A 292 19.77 -4.37 3.58
C GLU A 292 20.21 -3.08 4.30
N HIS A 293 21.48 -2.68 4.13
CA HIS A 293 22.09 -1.55 4.82
C HIS A 293 22.41 -0.37 3.89
N GLU A 294 22.38 -0.58 2.57
CA GLU A 294 22.42 0.51 1.60
C GLU A 294 21.10 1.28 1.62
N ALA A 295 21.16 2.54 2.04
CA ALA A 295 20.01 3.42 2.04
C ALA A 295 19.52 3.61 0.59
N SER A 296 18.42 2.96 0.25
CA SER A 296 17.80 3.07 -1.06
C SER A 296 17.16 4.45 -1.20
N HIS A 297 17.68 5.27 -2.11
CA HIS A 297 17.22 6.64 -2.29
C HIS A 297 16.35 6.78 -3.54
N PHE A 298 15.17 7.39 -3.38
CA PHE A 298 14.29 7.74 -4.50
C PHE A 298 13.99 9.24 -4.49
N SER A 299 14.38 9.93 -5.57
CA SER A 299 14.21 11.38 -5.72
C SER A 299 12.98 11.74 -6.55
N VAL A 300 12.25 12.77 -6.15
CA VAL A 300 11.16 13.32 -6.97
C VAL A 300 11.73 14.44 -7.83
N THR A 301 11.59 14.33 -9.15
CA THR A 301 11.91 15.40 -10.10
C THR A 301 10.81 16.45 -10.02
N LEU A 302 11.18 17.71 -9.73
CA LEU A 302 10.27 18.84 -9.76
C LEU A 302 10.32 19.46 -11.16
N ASP A 303 9.24 19.34 -11.94
CA ASP A 303 9.15 19.99 -13.25
C ASP A 303 8.90 21.50 -13.07
N GLY A 304 9.78 22.32 -13.65
CA GLY A 304 9.58 23.76 -13.75
C GLY A 304 8.81 24.11 -15.03
N GLY A 305 7.55 24.57 -14.88
CA GLY A 305 6.70 25.19 -15.92
C GLY A 305 5.50 24.33 -16.36
N ASP A 306 4.25 24.79 -16.47
CA ASP A 306 3.72 26.14 -16.75
C ASP A 306 2.30 26.34 -16.15
N ASP A 307 1.97 27.62 -15.93
CA ASP A 307 0.66 28.23 -15.56
C ASP A 307 0.09 28.01 -14.14
N ASP A 308 0.66 28.70 -13.16
CA ASP A 308 -0.01 29.82 -12.50
C ASP A 308 1.04 30.66 -11.76
N GLN A 309 0.87 31.97 -11.77
CA GLN A 309 1.75 32.96 -11.16
C GLN A 309 1.83 32.73 -9.65
N ASP A 310 2.89 32.07 -9.16
CA ASP A 310 3.12 31.91 -7.72
C ASP A 310 4.63 31.86 -7.41
N ASP A 311 5.04 32.55 -6.34
CA ASP A 311 6.40 32.68 -5.81
C ASP A 311 6.96 31.32 -5.33
N SER A 312 7.17 30.38 -6.25
CA SER A 312 7.68 29.04 -5.97
C SER A 312 9.21 29.05 -6.00
N PRO A 313 9.90 28.63 -4.91
CA PRO A 313 11.36 28.63 -4.88
C PRO A 313 11.94 27.64 -5.91
N ASP A 314 13.01 28.04 -6.61
CA ASP A 314 13.71 27.19 -7.58
C ASP A 314 14.16 25.86 -6.91
N PRO A 315 13.78 24.68 -7.43
CA PRO A 315 14.21 23.38 -6.93
C PRO A 315 15.73 23.22 -6.71
N ASN A 316 16.55 23.85 -7.56
CA ASN A 316 18.00 23.84 -7.39
C ASN A 316 18.44 24.73 -6.22
N GLN A 317 17.73 25.83 -5.99
CA GLN A 317 17.93 26.69 -4.83
C GLN A 317 17.54 25.95 -3.54
N ILE A 318 16.42 25.23 -3.50
CA ILE A 318 16.01 24.44 -2.32
C ILE A 318 17.02 23.32 -2.00
N ARG A 319 17.48 22.58 -3.03
CA ARG A 319 18.53 21.55 -2.86
C ARG A 319 19.83 22.16 -2.34
N TRP A 320 20.18 23.34 -2.85
CA TRP A 320 21.37 24.06 -2.43
C TRP A 320 21.23 24.56 -0.98
N GLU A 321 20.10 25.15 -0.60
CA GLU A 321 19.83 25.63 0.75
C GLU A 321 19.80 24.49 1.77
N SER A 322 19.22 23.33 1.42
CA SER A 322 19.21 22.14 2.27
C SER A 322 20.62 21.54 2.44
N ALA A 323 21.42 21.50 1.37
CA ALA A 323 22.83 21.11 1.46
C ALA A 323 23.63 22.07 2.35
N VAL A 324 23.41 23.39 2.20
CA VAL A 324 24.01 24.43 3.05
C VAL A 324 23.61 24.23 4.52
N ALA A 325 22.33 23.99 4.81
CA ALA A 325 21.85 23.74 6.16
C ALA A 325 22.48 22.50 6.79
N THR A 326 22.58 21.43 6.01
CA THR A 326 23.12 20.12 6.44
C THR A 326 24.59 20.25 6.81
N VAL A 327 25.41 20.87 5.95
CA VAL A 327 26.85 21.00 6.21
C VAL A 327 27.17 22.00 7.31
N ILE A 328 26.40 23.09 7.44
CA ILE A 328 26.59 24.06 8.53
C ILE A 328 26.23 23.42 9.89
N LYS A 329 25.14 22.65 9.97
CA LYS A 329 24.75 21.94 11.20
C LYS A 329 25.70 20.80 11.55
N ALA A 330 26.27 20.13 10.55
CA ALA A 330 27.27 19.07 10.76
C ALA A 330 28.61 19.64 11.25
N CYS A 331 29.11 20.69 10.58
CA CYS A 331 30.38 21.32 10.93
C CYS A 331 30.32 22.18 12.20
N LYS A 332 29.12 22.57 12.66
CA LYS A 332 28.87 23.40 13.85
C LYS A 332 29.91 24.52 14.01
N PRO A 333 29.99 25.51 13.11
CA PRO A 333 31.03 26.54 13.15
C PRO A 333 31.07 27.41 14.42
N TRP A 334 30.05 27.31 15.28
CA TRP A 334 29.94 27.93 16.60
C TRP A 334 30.45 27.04 17.76
N ASP A 335 30.81 25.79 17.51
CA ASP A 335 31.30 24.81 18.50
C ASP A 335 32.57 24.14 17.96
N GLU A 336 33.73 24.66 18.38
CA GLU A 336 35.04 24.23 17.88
C GLU A 336 35.45 22.81 18.32
N GLU A 337 34.79 22.22 19.33
CA GLU A 337 35.12 20.87 19.82
C GLU A 337 34.25 19.77 19.22
N ASN A 338 32.99 20.06 18.85
CA ASN A 338 32.02 19.05 18.42
C ASN A 338 31.60 19.15 16.94
N GLY A 339 32.29 19.97 16.16
CA GLY A 339 32.06 20.13 14.72
C GLY A 339 32.69 19.02 13.88
N MET A 340 31.94 18.52 12.89
CA MET A 340 32.45 17.56 11.90
C MET A 340 33.47 18.23 10.97
N SER A 341 34.47 17.45 10.51
CA SER A 341 35.47 17.94 9.55
C SER A 341 34.84 18.22 8.18
N TYR A 342 35.44 19.10 7.37
CA TYR A 342 34.88 19.44 6.05
C TYR A 342 34.83 18.25 5.07
N PRO A 343 35.84 17.35 5.04
CA PRO A 343 35.75 16.12 4.27
C PRO A 343 34.58 15.22 4.70
N ASP A 344 34.40 14.98 6.00
CA ASP A 344 33.32 14.11 6.49
C ASP A 344 31.93 14.73 6.24
N ALA A 345 31.82 16.06 6.39
CA ALA A 345 30.58 16.78 6.10
C ALA A 345 30.26 16.79 4.59
N ALA A 346 31.27 16.68 3.73
CA ALA A 346 31.08 16.57 2.29
C ALA A 346 30.48 15.20 1.90
N GLU A 347 30.68 14.15 2.70
CA GLU A 347 30.05 12.83 2.45
C GLU A 347 28.52 12.86 2.65
N LEU A 348 28.00 13.89 3.34
CA LEU A 348 26.56 14.07 3.58
C LEU A 348 25.82 14.75 2.42
N VAL A 349 26.55 15.31 1.44
CA VAL A 349 25.98 16.11 0.34
C VAL A 349 26.69 15.82 -0.99
N SER A 350 26.08 16.19 -2.12
CA SER A 350 26.69 15.98 -3.45
C SER A 350 27.78 17.01 -3.83
N PHE A 351 28.41 17.66 -2.84
CA PHE A 351 29.41 18.73 -3.04
C PHE A 351 30.72 18.40 -2.33
N GLY A 352 31.85 18.85 -2.89
CA GLY A 352 33.17 18.58 -2.33
C GLY A 352 33.50 19.38 -1.06
N ASP A 353 34.52 18.94 -0.33
CA ASP A 353 35.07 19.56 0.89
C ASP A 353 35.40 21.06 0.73
N SER A 354 35.92 21.46 -0.43
CA SER A 354 36.22 22.86 -0.75
C SER A 354 34.97 23.73 -0.82
N TRP A 355 33.85 23.18 -1.29
CA TRP A 355 32.55 23.84 -1.31
C TRP A 355 32.00 23.98 0.11
N VAL A 356 32.10 22.92 0.94
CA VAL A 356 31.70 22.94 2.36
C VAL A 356 32.44 24.03 3.12
N GLY A 357 33.77 24.09 2.97
CA GLY A 357 34.58 25.11 3.62
C GLY A 357 34.21 26.54 3.21
N ASN A 358 33.76 26.75 1.96
CA ASN A 358 33.28 28.06 1.50
C ASN A 358 31.95 28.44 2.17
N ARG A 359 31.00 27.51 2.26
CA ARG A 359 29.69 27.75 2.92
C ARG A 359 29.83 28.04 4.41
N VAL A 360 30.71 27.31 5.10
CA VAL A 360 31.00 27.56 6.52
C VAL A 360 31.65 28.93 6.74
N ARG A 361 32.55 29.36 5.85
CA ARG A 361 33.17 30.71 5.91
C ARG A 361 32.19 31.84 5.59
N GLU A 362 31.30 31.64 4.63
CA GLU A 362 30.19 32.56 4.32
C GLU A 362 29.25 32.69 5.52
N TRP A 363 28.89 31.56 6.13
CA TRP A 363 28.14 31.58 7.37
C TRP A 363 28.90 32.34 8.46
N LYS A 364 30.19 32.08 8.73
CA LYS A 364 30.92 32.88 9.73
C LYS A 364 30.95 34.40 9.44
N ARG A 365 30.74 34.84 8.19
CA ARG A 365 30.67 36.27 7.79
C ARG A 365 29.27 36.89 7.88
N GLY A 366 28.24 36.09 8.19
CA GLY A 366 26.86 36.55 8.35
C GLY A 366 25.91 36.15 7.24
N ASP A 367 26.39 35.46 6.19
CA ASP A 367 25.53 34.92 5.13
C ASP A 367 24.78 33.66 5.64
N HIS A 368 23.68 33.29 4.98
CA HIS A 368 22.92 32.04 5.25
C HIS A 368 22.34 31.93 6.68
N ARG A 369 22.19 33.05 7.39
CA ARG A 369 21.60 33.12 8.76
C ARG A 369 20.10 32.84 8.77
N ASP A 370 19.44 33.18 7.68
CA ASP A 370 18.06 32.84 7.35
C ASP A 370 17.84 31.34 7.16
N ILE A 371 18.88 30.61 6.73
CA ILE A 371 18.86 29.15 6.53
C ILE A 371 19.24 28.41 7.82
N VAL A 372 20.30 28.86 8.52
CA VAL A 372 20.72 28.34 9.82
C VAL A 372 21.05 29.50 10.76
N SER A 373 20.20 29.70 11.77
CA SER A 373 20.39 30.74 12.78
C SER A 373 21.66 30.51 13.61
N SER A 374 22.27 31.58 14.11
CA SER A 374 23.34 31.47 15.10
C SER A 374 22.74 31.15 16.46
N PRO A 375 23.27 30.21 17.25
CA PRO A 375 22.80 29.98 18.62
C PRO A 375 22.91 31.21 19.53
N GLU A 376 23.73 32.20 19.17
CA GLU A 376 23.91 33.45 19.93
C GLU A 376 22.83 34.51 19.63
N SER A 377 21.96 34.32 18.62
CA SER A 377 20.91 35.29 18.25
C SER A 377 19.55 35.07 18.91
N ASP A 378 19.40 34.05 19.77
CA ASP A 378 18.15 33.78 20.52
C ASP A 378 18.05 34.58 21.84
N PHE A 379 18.98 35.53 22.08
CA PHE A 379 18.98 36.44 23.22
C PHE A 379 19.09 37.91 22.77
N GLU A 380 18.07 38.42 22.07
CA GLU A 380 17.76 39.86 22.03
C GLU A 380 16.24 40.11 22.00
#